data_AF-A0A2V6U1S3-F1
#
_entry.id   AF-A0A2V6U1S3-F1
#
_cell.length_a   1.000
_cell.length_b   1.000
_cell.length_c   1.000
_cell.angle_alpha   90.00
_cell.angle_beta   90.00
_cell.angle_gamma   90.00
#
_symmetry.space_group_name_H-M   'P 1'
#
loop_
_entity.id
_entity.type
_entity.pdbx_description
1 polymer ?
#
loop_
_entity_poly.entity_id
_entity_poly.type
_entity_poly.pdbx_seq_one_letter_code
_entity_poly.pdbx_strand_id
1 'polypeptide(L)' 'MPKLTIDGKEIEVEAGTNLIEVARRLGIDVPHYCYHPSLSIAGQCRLCMVD' A
#
# COMPACT_ATOMS: atom_id res chain seq x y z
N MET A 1 -11.41 6.62 10.74
CA MET A 1 -10.59 5.63 10.00
C MET A 1 -11.16 5.57 8.59
N PRO A 2 -10.38 5.89 7.54
CA PRO A 2 -10.86 5.77 6.17
C PRO A 2 -11.22 4.31 5.82
N LYS A 3 -12.33 4.16 5.10
CA LYS A 3 -12.72 2.91 4.44
C LYS A 3 -12.15 2.88 3.03
N LEU A 4 -11.64 1.72 2.62
CA LEU A 4 -11.13 1.49 1.28
C LEU A 4 -11.46 0.07 0.82
N THR A 5 -11.56 -0.09 -0.49
CA THR A 5 -11.85 -1.37 -1.14
C THR A 5 -10.61 -1.83 -1.88
N ILE A 6 -10.11 -3.02 -1.56
CA ILE A 6 -8.97 -3.66 -2.24
C ILE A 6 -9.47 -5.00 -2.76
N ASP A 7 -9.38 -5.23 -4.08
CA ASP A 7 -9.85 -6.45 -4.74
C ASP A 7 -11.27 -6.88 -4.32
N GLY A 8 -12.18 -5.89 -4.18
CA GLY A 8 -13.57 -6.10 -3.78
C GLY A 8 -13.80 -6.32 -2.27
N LYS A 9 -12.76 -6.28 -1.43
CA LYS A 9 -12.87 -6.38 0.03
C LYS A 9 -12.85 -5.00 0.65
N GLU A 10 -13.90 -4.65 1.39
CA GLU A 10 -13.96 -3.42 2.18
C GLU A 10 -13.14 -3.60 3.47
N ILE A 11 -12.25 -2.65 3.75
CA ILE A 11 -11.42 -2.62 4.96
C ILE A 11 -11.39 -1.21 5.55
N GLU A 12 -11.15 -1.13 6.85
CA GLU A 12 -10.83 0.11 7.54
C GLU A 12 -9.34 0.17 7.87
N VAL A 13 -8.72 1.31 7.61
CA VAL A 13 -7.30 1.54 7.92
C VAL A 13 -7.11 2.85 8.67
N GLU A 14 -5.97 2.99 9.34
CA GLU A 14 -5.58 4.25 9.95
C GLU A 14 -5.19 5.27 8.88
N ALA A 15 -5.61 6.52 9.08
CA ALA A 15 -5.26 7.61 8.17
C ALA A 15 -3.73 7.79 8.12
N GLY A 16 -3.18 7.93 6.92
CA GLY A 16 -1.73 8.04 6.72
C GLY A 16 -0.98 6.71 6.59
N THR A 17 -1.67 5.56 6.70
CA THR A 17 -1.05 4.26 6.42
C THR A 17 -0.66 4.15 4.95
N ASN A 18 0.55 3.67 4.66
CA ASN A 18 1.02 3.44 3.30
C ASN A 18 0.28 2.25 2.64
N LEU A 19 -0.13 2.38 1.37
CA LEU A 19 -0.91 1.35 0.68
C LEU A 19 -0.16 0.02 0.50
N ILE A 20 1.16 0.04 0.32
CA ILE A 20 1.99 -1.18 0.22
C ILE A 20 1.95 -1.95 1.55
N GLU A 21 1.96 -1.25 2.68
CA GLU A 21 1.84 -1.85 4.02
C GLU A 21 0.46 -2.45 4.24
N VAL A 22 -0.59 -1.76 3.79
CA VAL A 22 -1.97 -2.25 3.86
C VAL A 22 -2.14 -3.53 3.05
N ALA A 23 -1.67 -3.55 1.80
CA ALA A 23 -1.74 -4.73 0.92
C ALA A 23 -1.01 -5.92 1.57
N ARG A 24 0.18 -5.69 2.15
CA ARG A 24 0.93 -6.74 2.85
C ARG A 24 0.18 -7.34 4.04
N ARG A 25 -0.54 -6.53 4.82
CA ARG A 25 -1.39 -7.02 5.94
C ARG A 25 -2.51 -7.94 5.45
N LEU A 26 -2.95 -7.78 4.21
CA LEU A 26 -3.95 -8.63 3.56
C LEU A 26 -3.33 -9.84 2.84
N GLY A 27 -2.01 -10.02 2.90
CA GLY A 27 -1.29 -11.07 2.18
C GLY A 27 -1.15 -10.82 0.68
N ILE A 28 -1.36 -9.58 0.22
CA ILE A 28 -1.18 -9.16 -1.17
C ILE A 28 0.22 -8.59 -1.31
N ASP A 29 1.05 -9.23 -2.14
CA ASP A 29 2.39 -8.72 -2.44
C ASP A 29 2.32 -7.71 -3.59
N VAL A 30 2.79 -6.49 -3.33
CA VAL A 30 2.81 -5.39 -4.30
C VAL A 30 4.27 -5.13 -4.68
N PRO A 31 4.67 -5.31 -5.94
CA PRO A 31 6.06 -5.16 -6.33
C PRO A 31 6.53 -3.70 -6.16
N HIS A 32 7.70 -3.52 -5.55
CA HIS A 32 8.30 -2.22 -5.35
C HIS A 32 9.83 -2.32 -5.21
N TYR A 33 10.55 -1.37 -5.80
CA TYR A 33 11.98 -1.20 -5.56
C TYR A 33 12.30 0.06 -4.75
N CYS A 34 11.50 1.11 -4.90
CA CYS A 34 11.81 2.43 -4.35
C CYS A 34 11.13 2.69 -2.99
N TYR A 35 10.72 1.64 -2.26
CA TYR A 35 10.06 1.75 -0.96
C TYR A 35 10.74 0.85 0.07
N HIS A 36 10.93 1.39 1.28
CA HIS A 36 11.37 0.66 2.47
C HIS A 36 10.79 1.38 3.71
N PRO A 37 10.29 0.68 4.73
CA PRO A 37 9.59 1.30 5.87
C PRO A 37 10.47 2.26 6.69
N SER A 38 11.79 2.08 6.68
CA SER A 38 12.75 2.94 7.37
C SER A 38 13.30 4.10 6.53
N LEU A 39 12.82 4.28 5.28
CA LEU A 39 13.29 5.33 4.37
C LEU A 39 12.12 6.22 3.90
N SER A 40 12.45 7.42 3.43
CA SER A 40 11.48 8.33 2.81
C SER A 40 10.91 7.76 1.51
N ILE A 41 9.67 8.14 1.19
CA ILE A 41 8.98 7.68 -0.03
C ILE A 41 9.60 8.33 -1.29
N ALA A 42 10.13 7.51 -2.20
CA ALA A 42 10.75 7.99 -3.44
C ALA A 42 9.82 8.00 -4.67
N GLY A 43 8.95 6.99 -4.83
CA GLY A 43 7.93 6.94 -5.89
C GLY A 43 8.43 6.79 -7.34
N GLN A 44 9.70 6.43 -7.56
CA GLN A 44 10.31 6.42 -8.90
C GLN A 44 10.06 5.15 -9.72
N CYS A 45 9.96 3.97 -9.10
CA CYS A 45 9.91 2.69 -9.84
C CYS A 45 8.56 2.38 -10.48
N ARG A 46 7.47 3.02 -10.01
CA ARG A 46 6.08 2.84 -10.48
C ARG A 46 5.52 1.40 -10.48
N LEU A 47 6.24 0.43 -9.92
CA LEU A 47 5.78 -0.96 -9.86
C LEU A 47 4.55 -1.15 -8.95
N CYS A 48 4.37 -0.29 -7.95
CA CYS A 48 3.25 -0.33 -7.02
C CYS A 48 2.00 0.44 -7.51
N MET A 49 1.89 0.68 -8.81
CA MET A 49 0.74 1.36 -9.41
C MET A 49 -0.49 0.44 -9.39
N VAL A 50 -1.65 0.98 -9.01
CA VAL A 50 -2.94 0.27 -8.90
C VAL A 50 -4.07 1.18 -9.41
N ASP A 51 -5.24 0.59 -9.67
CA ASP A 51 -6.49 1.26 -10.09
C ASP A 51 -7.59 1.05 -9.04
#